data_AF-H6BA37-F1
#
_entry.id   AF-H6BA37-F1
#
_cell.length_a   1.000
_cell.length_b   1.000
_cell.length_c   1.000
_cell.angle_alpha   90.00
_cell.angle_beta   90.00
_cell.angle_gamma   90.00
#
_symmetry.space_group_name_H-M   'P 1'
#
loop_
_entity.id
_entity.type
_entity.pdbx_description
1 polymer ?
#
loop_
_entity_poly.entity_id
_entity_poly.type
_entity_poly.pdbx_seq_one_letter_code
_entity_poly.pdbx_strand_id
1 'polypeptide(L)' 'DLRKSRYKNFDELYLYCYYVAGTVGLMSVPVMGIAMDSQATTESVYGAALALGIANQLTNIFRDVGE' A
#
# COMPACT_ATOMS: atom_id res chain seq x y z
N ASP A 1 10.21 -8.47 8.31
CA ASP A 1 9.48 -8.71 9.57
C ASP A 1 10.31 -9.42 10.62
N LEU A 2 10.64 -10.70 10.46
CA LEU A 2 11.27 -11.58 11.49
C LEU A 2 12.64 -11.15 12.07
N ARG A 3 13.24 -10.05 11.61
CA ARG A 3 14.59 -9.60 12.02
C ARG A 3 14.70 -8.12 12.34
N LYS A 4 13.72 -7.29 11.96
CA LYS A 4 13.80 -5.83 12.08
C LYS A 4 12.67 -5.35 12.99
N SER A 5 13.05 -4.86 14.18
CA SER A 5 12.10 -4.42 15.21
C SER A 5 11.83 -2.91 15.19
N ARG A 6 12.66 -2.10 14.53
CA ARG A 6 12.46 -0.65 14.38
C ARG A 6 12.92 -0.15 13.01
N TYR A 7 12.22 0.86 12.52
CA TYR A 7 12.55 1.60 11.29
C TYR A 7 13.24 2.91 11.66
N LYS A 8 14.34 3.24 10.98
CA LYS A 8 15.17 4.40 11.30
C LYS A 8 14.55 5.71 10.82
N ASN A 9 13.85 5.66 9.69
CA ASN A 9 13.22 6.81 9.04
C ASN A 9 11.96 6.38 8.30
N PHE A 10 11.24 7.36 7.77
CA PHE A 10 10.01 7.10 7.03
C PHE A 10 10.25 6.30 5.75
N ASP A 11 11.36 6.50 5.05
CA ASP A 11 11.64 5.78 3.80
C ASP A 11 11.75 4.27 4.01
N GLU A 12 12.39 3.84 5.10
CA GLU A 12 12.45 2.42 5.47
C GLU A 12 11.06 1.86 5.83
N LEU A 13 10.26 2.65 6.56
CA LEU A 13 8.89 2.29 6.91
C LEU A 13 7.98 2.21 5.67
N TYR A 14 8.13 3.17 4.77
CA TYR A 14 7.42 3.22 3.49
C TYR A 14 7.76 2.00 2.65
N LEU A 15 9.04 1.64 2.55
CA LEU A 15 9.47 0.45 1.82
C LEU A 15 8.90 -0.84 2.41
N TYR A 16 8.80 -0.92 3.74
CA TYR A 16 8.09 -2.03 4.38
C TYR A 16 6.61 -2.06 3.99
N CYS A 17 5.91 -0.93 4.10
CA CYS A 17 4.50 -0.82 3.72
C CYS A 17 4.29 -1.18 2.24
N TYR A 18 5.22 -0.80 1.38
CA TYR A 18 5.22 -1.14 -0.04
C TYR A 18 5.22 -2.66 -0.21
N TYR A 19 6.13 -3.38 0.45
CA TYR A 19 6.24 -4.83 0.29
C TYR A 19 5.02 -5.59 0.84
N VAL A 20 4.46 -5.17 1.99
CA VAL A 20 3.41 -5.94 2.67
C VAL A 20 1.98 -5.57 2.24
N ALA A 21 1.75 -4.34 1.80
CA ALA A 21 0.41 -3.86 1.46
C ALA A 21 0.33 -3.12 0.13
N GLY A 22 1.38 -2.38 -0.26
CA GLY A 22 1.43 -1.71 -1.56
C GLY A 22 1.35 -2.71 -2.73
N THR A 23 2.11 -3.80 -2.67
CA THR A 23 2.05 -4.91 -3.64
C THR A 23 0.67 -5.55 -3.71
N VAL A 24 -0.01 -5.70 -2.57
CA VAL A 24 -1.39 -6.21 -2.50
C VAL A 24 -2.35 -5.28 -3.23
N GLY A 25 -2.21 -3.96 -3.02
CA GLY A 25 -2.94 -2.94 -3.77
C GLY A 25 -2.78 -3.11 -5.28
N LEU A 26 -1.53 -3.22 -5.75
CA LEU A 26 -1.23 -3.41 -7.19
C LEU A 26 -1.82 -4.72 -7.75
N MET A 27 -1.71 -5.83 -7.02
CA MET A 27 -2.26 -7.13 -7.44
C MET A 27 -3.78 -7.16 -7.44
N SER A 28 -4.44 -6.28 -6.67
CA SER A 28 -5.90 -6.19 -6.62
C SER A 28 -6.51 -5.46 -7.82
N VAL A 29 -5.77 -4.55 -8.46
CA VAL A 29 -6.27 -3.77 -9.61
C VAL A 29 -6.79 -4.66 -10.75
N PRO A 30 -6.08 -5.68 -11.25
CA PRO A 30 -6.60 -6.54 -12.32
C PRO A 30 -7.78 -7.41 -11.87
N VAL A 31 -7.93 -7.68 -10.56
CA VAL A 31 -9.05 -8.43 -10.01
C VAL A 31 -10.31 -7.56 -9.94
N MET A 32 -10.17 -6.32 -9.48
CA MET A 32 -11.28 -5.35 -9.43
C MET A 32 -11.66 -4.81 -10.81
N GLY A 33 -10.68 -4.73 -11.72
CA GLY A 33 -10.83 -4.15 -13.04
C GLY A 33 -10.88 -2.62 -13.03
N ILE A 34 -10.84 -2.04 -14.22
CA ILE A 34 -11.03 -0.60 -14.45
C ILE A 34 -12.28 -0.45 -15.32
N ALA A 35 -13.23 0.38 -14.87
CA ALA A 35 -14.48 0.61 -15.59
C ALA A 35 -14.21 1.23 -16.98
N MET A 36 -14.97 0.80 -17.99
CA MET A 36 -14.76 1.25 -19.38
C MET A 36 -15.05 2.75 -19.59
N ASP A 37 -15.91 3.32 -18.77
CA ASP A 37 -16.27 4.75 -18.77
C ASP A 37 -15.37 5.60 -17.86
N SER A 38 -14.41 4.96 -17.17
CA SER A 38 -13.44 5.64 -16.33
C SER A 38 -12.62 6.64 -17.15
N GLN A 39 -12.55 7.87 -16.64
CA GLN A 39 -11.66 8.91 -17.18
C GLN A 39 -10.23 8.80 -16.65
N ALA A 40 -9.99 7.91 -15.68
CA ALA A 40 -8.69 7.69 -15.08
C ALA A 40 -7.81 6.82 -16.00
N THR A 41 -6.55 7.19 -16.18
CA THR A 41 -5.59 6.35 -16.91
C THR A 41 -5.26 5.10 -16.09
N THR A 42 -4.92 4.00 -16.76
CA THR A 42 -4.46 2.77 -16.08
C THR A 42 -3.35 3.06 -15.07
N GLU A 43 -2.35 3.86 -15.46
CA GLU A 43 -1.25 4.26 -14.58
C GLU A 43 -1.74 4.97 -13.31
N SER A 44 -2.70 5.89 -13.45
CA SER A 44 -3.26 6.61 -12.29
C SER A 44 -4.02 5.68 -11.33
N VAL A 45 -4.71 4.66 -11.85
CA VAL A 45 -5.41 3.66 -11.02
C VAL A 45 -4.40 2.81 -10.26
N TYR A 46 -3.33 2.34 -10.91
CA TYR A 46 -2.27 1.59 -10.24
C TYR A 46 -1.55 2.46 -9.18
N GLY A 47 -1.29 3.74 -9.48
CA GLY A 47 -0.75 4.69 -8.52
C GLY A 47 -1.66 4.89 -7.31
N ALA A 48 -2.97 5.04 -7.53
CA ALA A 48 -3.95 5.17 -6.46
C ALA A 48 -4.06 3.89 -5.60
N ALA A 49 -4.07 2.72 -6.24
CA ALA A 49 -4.10 1.43 -5.54
C ALA A 49 -2.86 1.20 -4.69
N LEU A 50 -1.68 1.59 -5.19
CA LEU A 50 -0.45 1.58 -4.42
C LEU A 50 -0.56 2.48 -3.19
N ALA A 51 -0.96 3.74 -3.39
CA ALA A 51 -1.11 4.72 -2.31
C ALA A 51 -2.11 4.24 -1.24
N LEU A 52 -3.24 3.65 -1.66
CA LEU A 52 -4.24 3.06 -0.77
C LEU A 52 -3.65 1.91 0.06
N GLY A 53 -2.90 1.01 -0.56
CA GLY A 53 -2.23 -0.09 0.14
C GLY A 53 -1.26 0.41 1.21
N ILE A 54 -0.43 1.41 0.88
CA ILE A 54 0.47 2.06 1.85
C ILE A 54 -0.33 2.70 3.00
N ALA A 55 -1.37 3.47 2.68
CA ALA A 55 -2.19 4.18 3.67
C ALA A 55 -2.89 3.21 4.64
N ASN A 56 -3.40 2.08 4.13
CA ASN A 56 -4.01 1.04 4.96
C ASN A 56 -2.98 0.41 5.91
N GLN A 57 -1.75 0.17 5.46
CA GLN A 57 -0.72 -0.39 6.34
C GLN A 57 -0.27 0.59 7.42
N LEU A 58 -0.12 1.88 7.07
CA LEU A 58 0.15 2.92 8.07
C LEU A 58 -1.00 3.01 9.09
N THR A 59 -2.25 2.88 8.64
CA THR A 59 -3.42 2.83 9.52
C THR A 59 -3.37 1.64 10.47
N ASN A 60 -3.01 0.44 9.99
CA ASN A 60 -2.81 -0.73 10.86
C ASN A 60 -1.73 -0.48 11.91
N ILE A 61 -0.59 0.10 11.51
CA ILE A 61 0.50 0.44 12.44
C ILE A 61 0.05 1.44 13.52
N PHE A 62 -0.74 2.47 13.14
CA PHE A 62 -1.28 3.41 14.12
C PHE A 62 -2.31 2.77 15.05
N ARG A 63 -3.12 1.85 14.54
CA ARG A 63 -4.11 1.10 15.33
C ARG A 63 -3.41 0.22 16.39
N ASP A 64 -2.33 -0.44 16.01
CA ASP A 64 -1.68 -1.50 16.79
C ASP A 64 -0.44 -1.02 17.55
N VAL A 65 -0.24 0.30 17.70
CA VAL A 65 0.95 0.86 18.37
C VAL A 65 1.07 0.48 19.85
N GLY A 66 -0.06 0.15 20.48
CA GLY A 66 -0.15 -0.20 21.91
C GLY A 66 -0.40 -1.68 22.19
N GLU A 67 -0.52 -2.52 21.16
CA GLU A 67 -0.43 -3.98 21.29
C GLU A 67 1.03 -4.41 21.56
#